data_AF-A0A090KXM5-F1
#
_entry.id   AF-A0A090KXM5-F1
#
_cell.length_a   1.000
_cell.length_b   1.000
_cell.length_c   1.000
_cell.angle_alpha   90.00
_cell.angle_beta   90.00
_cell.angle_gamma   90.00
#
_symmetry.space_group_name_H-M   'P 1'
#
loop_
_entity.id
_entity.type
_entity.pdbx_description
1 polymer ?
#
loop_
_entity_poly.entity_id
_entity_poly.type
_entity_poly.pdbx_seq_one_letter_code
_entity_poly.pdbx_strand_id
1 'polypeptide(L)'
;MENEECKKLEGYRNIEVYGLTESVKKIFNITFNSMGEIIKKLTEFSYDTSSLLKDSKELNGIDTITWMGCKNSTFDDKKIQVMISYSGQRTQQKPYDSKFSNPVPYEISIIEYKDIKKDNLTEAEINSNVLLSIVEIEKSSEKKKYLDILPPRMSFCKNFPISVLPKNIPNNFEAKYKMYNNVNNKISNIGIFYSKKYDLSSYVLEDNFNFIVPFIGKYEGKNKYKKVKIIQDFIYGYEYILSEEDKKCLNVKELSTDFINTGTKNNLIYLKDPQNFMLDPLGDNFYYYGSIKTNINLTFDSYVAKDVNGGIIEVLYTNDYWKFNDLSGPILHTINYKSPSVNYKLELVSFKNTTNELFSSINYDISSCLEILDNSYYYIKIKNTTTKIIQNLGLQNVYDELSYTLSNNSQVSSPLRFTNYFIRQSDEDVLIFFSISNKINIIPSSTIHFRNQTTIDEIIANLNSTLTTKEISFQVYKTILTIRRNSFMKNPTTVPQPSPSQFVGYTAASLFVSSFFSFAFGVLLGVGGIVFQWKRQRLTNLSYQIFE
;
A
#
# COMPACT_ATOMS: atom_id res chain seq x y z
N MET A 1 -36.06 12.01 17.22
CA MET A 1 -35.10 13.11 17.48
C MET A 1 -34.55 12.91 18.87
N GLU A 2 -33.39 12.27 18.97
CA GLU A 2 -32.49 12.32 20.12
C GLU A 2 -31.11 11.89 19.59
N ASN A 3 -30.10 12.71 19.85
CA ASN A 3 -28.76 12.64 19.30
C ASN A 3 -27.95 11.50 19.95
N GLU A 4 -27.55 10.50 19.19
CA GLU A 4 -26.36 9.70 19.52
C GLU A 4 -25.11 10.50 19.10
N GLU A 5 -24.76 11.47 19.94
CA GLU A 5 -23.47 12.15 19.96
C GLU A 5 -22.39 11.22 20.51
N CYS A 6 -21.15 11.43 20.06
CA CYS A 6 -19.96 10.80 20.62
C CYS A 6 -20.05 10.76 22.16
N LYS A 7 -20.17 9.56 22.72
CA LYS A 7 -20.10 9.39 24.18
C LYS A 7 -18.69 9.73 24.64
N LYS A 8 -18.56 10.95 25.16
CA LYS A 8 -17.54 11.33 26.13
C LYS A 8 -17.58 10.26 27.23
N LEU A 9 -16.43 9.67 27.57
CA LEU A 9 -16.29 8.87 28.77
C LEU A 9 -16.96 9.63 29.91
N GLU A 10 -17.91 8.98 30.57
CA GLU A 10 -18.67 9.54 31.67
C GLU A 10 -17.69 10.21 32.63
N GLY A 11 -17.73 11.54 32.61
CA GLY A 11 -16.97 12.35 33.54
C GLY A 11 -17.44 11.95 34.92
N TYR A 12 -16.49 11.49 35.71
CA TYR A 12 -16.60 11.39 37.15
C TYR A 12 -17.46 12.53 37.72
N ARG A 13 -18.38 12.17 38.61
CA ARG A 13 -19.10 13.00 39.60
C ARG A 13 -18.62 14.45 39.63
N ASN A 14 -19.52 15.42 39.43
CA ASN A 14 -19.34 16.86 39.69
C ASN A 14 -17.93 17.21 40.20
N ILE A 15 -16.99 17.38 39.26
CA ILE A 15 -15.66 17.82 39.62
C ILE A 15 -15.85 19.24 40.17
N GLU A 16 -15.71 19.41 41.48
CA GLU A 16 -15.61 20.73 42.08
C GLU A 16 -14.38 21.39 41.49
N VAL A 17 -14.61 22.24 40.50
CA VAL A 17 -13.56 22.94 39.77
C VAL A 17 -12.72 23.71 40.79
N TYR A 18 -11.43 23.36 40.89
CA TYR A 18 -10.45 23.89 41.84
C TYR A 18 -10.63 23.52 43.33
N GLY A 19 -11.56 22.63 43.69
CA GLY A 19 -11.70 22.11 45.06
C GLY A 19 -12.04 23.14 46.13
N LEU A 20 -12.58 24.30 45.75
CA LEU A 20 -12.98 25.37 46.69
C LEU A 20 -14.25 24.98 47.44
N THR A 21 -14.23 25.10 48.76
CA THR A 21 -15.40 24.85 49.60
C THR A 21 -16.47 25.93 49.41
N GLU A 22 -17.73 25.59 49.70
CA GLU A 22 -18.85 26.55 49.62
C GLU A 22 -18.67 27.77 50.54
N SER A 23 -18.03 27.60 51.70
CA SER A 23 -17.71 28.70 52.60
C SER A 23 -16.75 29.69 51.93
N VAL A 24 -15.69 29.21 51.28
CA VAL A 24 -14.73 30.04 50.52
C VAL A 24 -15.45 30.78 49.39
N LYS A 25 -16.27 30.07 48.58
CA LYS A 25 -17.00 30.68 47.47
C LYS A 25 -17.93 31.80 47.95
N LYS A 26 -18.65 31.59 49.06
CA LYS A 26 -19.55 32.60 49.64
C LYS A 26 -18.80 33.81 50.19
N ILE A 27 -17.71 33.59 50.93
CA ILE A 27 -16.95 34.68 51.58
C ILE A 27 -16.32 35.60 50.53
N PHE A 28 -15.73 35.04 49.48
CA PHE A 28 -15.10 35.83 48.42
C PHE A 28 -16.05 36.17 47.26
N ASN A 29 -17.33 35.80 47.36
CA ASN A 29 -18.34 35.99 46.31
C ASN A 29 -17.84 35.51 44.93
N ILE A 30 -17.35 34.26 44.90
CA ILE A 30 -16.87 33.58 43.69
C ILE A 30 -18.07 32.85 43.08
N THR A 31 -18.49 33.33 41.91
CA THR A 31 -19.72 32.88 41.24
C THR A 31 -19.42 32.04 40.00
N PHE A 32 -18.32 32.31 39.30
CA PHE A 32 -17.81 31.45 38.23
C PHE A 32 -16.45 30.85 38.60
N ASN A 33 -16.30 29.55 38.39
CA ASN A 33 -15.06 28.83 38.68
C ASN A 33 -14.03 29.04 37.56
N SER A 34 -13.59 30.28 37.32
CA SER A 34 -12.46 30.58 36.45
C SER A 34 -11.26 31.04 37.29
N MET A 35 -10.04 30.63 36.92
CA MET A 35 -8.83 31.03 37.64
C MET A 35 -8.66 32.56 37.68
N GLY A 36 -9.05 33.27 36.61
CA GLY A 36 -9.00 34.73 36.56
C GLY A 36 -9.96 35.41 37.54
N GLU A 37 -11.18 34.88 37.71
CA GLU A 37 -12.11 35.40 38.72
C GLU A 37 -11.62 35.10 40.12
N ILE A 38 -11.11 33.89 40.39
CA ILE A 38 -10.57 33.51 41.71
C ILE A 38 -9.42 34.45 42.08
N ILE A 39 -8.44 34.63 41.20
CA ILE A 39 -7.32 35.55 41.42
C ILE A 39 -7.87 36.95 41.72
N LYS A 40 -8.72 37.49 40.84
CA LYS A 40 -9.25 38.85 40.99
C LYS A 40 -10.01 39.02 42.31
N LYS A 41 -10.88 38.07 42.65
CA LYS A 41 -11.69 38.12 43.86
C LYS A 41 -10.85 38.01 45.12
N LEU A 42 -9.78 37.20 45.11
CA LEU A 42 -8.87 37.10 46.25
C LEU A 42 -7.96 38.32 46.37
N THR A 43 -7.46 38.88 45.25
CA THR A 43 -6.55 40.04 45.30
C THR A 43 -7.25 41.35 45.61
N GLU A 44 -8.49 41.53 45.17
CA GLU A 44 -9.29 42.74 45.43
C GLU A 44 -10.06 42.68 46.76
N PHE A 45 -10.00 41.56 47.50
CA PHE A 45 -10.74 41.39 48.74
C PHE A 45 -10.13 42.17 49.91
N SER A 46 -10.98 42.65 50.81
CA SER A 46 -10.56 43.30 52.05
C SER A 46 -10.43 42.28 53.19
N TYR A 47 -9.18 41.98 53.57
CA TYR A 47 -8.84 41.06 54.64
C TYR A 47 -8.79 41.78 56.00
N ASP A 48 -9.01 41.05 57.09
CA ASP A 48 -8.92 41.61 58.45
C ASP A 48 -7.47 41.90 58.83
N THR A 49 -6.57 41.03 58.39
CA THR A 49 -5.11 41.22 58.47
C THR A 49 -4.47 40.80 57.16
N SER A 50 -3.42 41.50 56.74
CA SER A 50 -2.62 41.09 55.59
C SER A 50 -1.16 41.47 55.80
N SER A 51 -0.26 40.68 55.22
CA SER A 51 1.18 40.94 55.29
C SER A 51 1.89 40.37 54.06
N LEU A 52 2.97 41.04 53.65
CA LEU A 52 3.91 40.49 52.70
C LEU A 52 4.94 39.66 53.46
N LEU A 53 5.09 38.38 53.12
CA LEU A 53 6.10 37.51 53.71
C LEU A 53 7.45 37.87 53.08
N LYS A 54 8.45 38.17 53.93
CA LYS A 54 9.75 38.69 53.48
C LYS A 54 10.66 37.63 52.88
N ASP A 55 10.38 36.37 53.13
CA ASP A 55 11.21 35.26 52.65
C ASP A 55 10.84 34.95 51.19
N SER A 56 11.81 35.08 50.30
CA SER A 56 11.66 34.63 48.90
C SER A 56 11.72 33.11 48.85
N LYS A 57 10.79 32.49 48.14
CA LYS A 57 10.75 31.04 47.90
C LYS A 57 10.91 30.75 46.42
N GLU A 58 11.74 29.79 46.07
CA GLU A 58 11.81 29.29 44.71
C GLU A 58 10.63 28.34 44.45
N LEU A 59 9.76 28.69 43.49
CA LEU A 59 8.66 27.85 43.03
C LEU A 59 8.87 27.57 41.54
N ASN A 60 9.01 26.29 41.17
CA ASN A 60 9.23 25.85 39.78
C ASN A 60 10.39 26.58 39.06
N GLY A 61 11.48 26.89 39.76
CA GLY A 61 12.65 27.59 39.18
C GLY A 61 12.53 29.12 39.16
N ILE A 62 11.53 29.68 39.83
CA ILE A 62 11.22 31.11 39.84
C ILE A 62 11.27 31.63 41.28
N ASP A 63 12.06 32.69 41.50
CA ASP A 63 12.01 33.44 42.76
C ASP A 63 10.63 34.08 42.94
N THR A 64 9.92 33.71 44.00
CA THR A 64 8.59 34.23 44.31
C THR A 64 8.56 34.96 45.66
N ILE A 65 7.65 35.93 45.76
CA ILE A 65 7.32 36.64 47.00
C ILE A 65 5.86 36.32 47.33
N THR A 66 5.60 35.90 48.56
CA THR A 66 4.26 35.50 48.99
C THR A 66 3.58 36.60 49.78
N TRP A 67 2.38 36.97 49.35
CA TRP A 67 1.46 37.81 50.10
C TRP A 67 0.45 36.95 50.84
N MET A 68 0.12 37.31 52.08
CA MET A 68 -0.83 36.59 52.93
C MET A 68 -1.95 37.52 53.40
N GLY A 69 -3.18 37.04 53.38
CA GLY A 69 -4.36 37.70 53.92
C GLY A 69 -5.19 36.74 54.77
N CYS A 70 -5.64 37.18 55.94
CA CYS A 70 -6.51 36.40 56.83
C CYS A 70 -7.87 37.09 57.01
N LYS A 71 -8.93 36.29 57.01
CA LYS A 71 -10.31 36.73 57.18
C LYS A 71 -11.05 35.85 58.18
N ASN A 72 -11.68 36.47 59.18
CA ASN A 72 -12.63 35.80 60.05
C ASN A 72 -14.02 35.87 59.41
N SER A 73 -14.62 34.71 59.17
CA SER A 73 -15.97 34.61 58.62
C SER A 73 -17.00 34.77 59.72
N THR A 74 -17.90 35.72 59.57
CA THR A 74 -19.09 35.89 60.44
C THR A 74 -20.21 34.89 60.14
N PHE A 75 -20.12 34.18 59.01
CA PHE A 75 -21.20 33.31 58.53
C PHE A 75 -21.07 31.85 58.96
N ASP A 76 -19.86 31.38 59.30
CA ASP A 76 -19.58 29.95 59.57
C ASP A 76 -18.57 29.71 60.73
N ASP A 77 -18.21 30.72 61.53
CA ASP A 77 -17.16 30.64 62.59
C ASP A 77 -15.80 30.09 62.10
N LYS A 78 -15.56 30.16 60.78
CA LYS A 78 -14.30 29.74 60.14
C LYS A 78 -13.35 30.91 59.98
N LYS A 79 -12.06 30.64 60.12
CA LYS A 79 -10.99 31.60 59.82
C LYS A 79 -10.30 31.16 58.54
N ILE A 80 -10.13 32.06 57.58
CA ILE A 80 -9.55 31.74 56.28
C ILE A 80 -8.24 32.48 56.12
N GLN A 81 -7.19 31.75 55.77
CA GLN A 81 -5.91 32.30 55.34
C GLN A 81 -5.76 32.07 53.84
N VAL A 82 -5.39 33.13 53.12
CA VAL A 82 -5.08 33.10 51.70
C VAL A 82 -3.64 33.52 51.52
N MET A 83 -2.87 32.74 50.78
CA MET A 83 -1.51 33.04 50.39
C MET A 83 -1.41 33.08 48.87
N ILE A 84 -0.83 34.13 48.31
CA ILE A 84 -0.62 34.29 46.87
C ILE A 84 0.85 34.56 46.63
N SER A 85 1.52 33.65 45.93
CA SER A 85 2.93 33.76 45.55
C SER A 85 3.05 34.39 44.18
N TYR A 86 3.70 35.53 44.09
CA TYR A 86 3.95 36.28 42.86
C TYR A 86 5.40 36.13 42.39
N SER A 87 5.67 36.33 41.10
CA SER A 87 7.05 36.53 40.64
C SER A 87 7.73 37.68 41.40
N GLY A 88 8.92 37.40 41.93
CA GLY A 88 9.73 38.38 42.63
C GLY A 88 10.23 39.48 41.70
N GLN A 89 10.62 40.63 42.28
CA GLN A 89 11.16 41.76 41.51
C GLN A 89 12.47 41.42 40.76
N ARG A 90 13.17 40.35 41.15
CA ARG A 90 14.42 39.88 40.53
C ARG A 90 14.20 38.83 39.43
N THR A 91 12.97 38.39 39.21
CA THR A 91 12.64 37.37 38.20
C THR A 91 12.86 37.95 36.80
N GLN A 92 13.89 37.47 36.10
CA GLN A 92 14.19 37.89 34.72
C GLN A 92 13.21 37.30 33.70
N GLN A 93 12.53 36.20 34.05
CA GLN A 93 11.48 35.61 33.21
C GLN A 93 10.28 36.55 33.18
N LYS A 94 9.98 37.07 31.98
CA LYS A 94 8.74 37.79 31.70
C LYS A 94 7.61 36.78 31.46
N PRO A 95 6.34 37.14 31.75
CA PRO A 95 5.21 36.32 31.36
C PRO A 95 5.25 36.01 29.86
N TYR A 96 4.91 34.79 29.48
CA TYR A 96 5.00 34.34 28.09
C TYR A 96 4.11 35.17 27.14
N ASP A 97 2.95 35.62 27.60
CA ASP A 97 2.10 36.54 26.86
C ASP A 97 2.45 38.00 27.21
N SER A 98 2.89 38.73 26.18
CA SER A 98 3.23 40.15 26.24
C SER A 98 2.14 41.09 26.78
N LYS A 99 0.88 40.62 26.87
CA LYS A 99 -0.22 41.35 27.50
C LYS A 99 -0.17 41.33 29.02
N PHE A 100 0.56 40.41 29.63
CA PHE A 100 0.76 40.36 31.08
C PHE A 100 2.13 40.93 31.45
N SER A 101 2.16 41.65 32.56
CA SER A 101 3.38 42.18 33.17
C SER A 101 3.52 41.58 34.57
N ASN A 102 4.75 41.24 34.96
CA ASN A 102 5.04 40.90 36.36
C ASN A 102 4.61 42.07 37.29
N PRO A 103 4.14 41.78 38.52
CA PRO A 103 4.06 40.44 39.14
C PRO A 103 2.83 39.62 38.70
N VAL A 104 3.03 38.34 38.36
CA VAL A 104 1.96 37.39 38.04
C VAL A 104 1.88 36.34 39.15
N PRO A 105 0.68 35.93 39.60
CA PRO A 105 0.53 34.87 40.60
C PRO A 105 0.90 33.50 40.00
N TYR A 106 1.75 32.76 40.71
CA TYR A 106 2.20 31.39 40.36
C TYR A 106 1.55 30.31 41.23
N GLU A 107 1.22 30.65 42.47
CA GLU A 107 0.61 29.71 43.41
C GLU A 107 -0.35 30.45 44.33
N ILE A 108 -1.51 29.84 44.56
CA ILE A 108 -2.52 30.32 45.51
C ILE A 108 -2.79 29.20 46.50
N SER A 109 -2.63 29.46 47.79
CA SER A 109 -3.03 28.55 48.86
C SER A 109 -4.16 29.18 49.67
N ILE A 110 -5.23 28.42 49.90
CA ILE A 110 -6.38 28.82 50.70
C ILE A 110 -6.56 27.79 51.80
N ILE A 111 -6.40 28.22 53.03
CA ILE A 111 -6.50 27.37 54.22
C ILE A 111 -7.68 27.84 55.05
N GLU A 112 -8.64 26.95 55.31
CA GLU A 112 -9.72 27.21 56.26
C GLU A 112 -9.40 26.54 57.60
N TYR A 113 -9.53 27.31 58.67
CA TYR A 113 -9.41 26.86 60.05
C TYR A 113 -10.76 26.83 60.74
N LYS A 114 -10.92 25.88 61.66
CA LYS A 114 -12.04 25.78 62.58
C LYS A 114 -11.52 25.75 64.01
N ASP A 115 -12.19 26.46 64.90
CA ASP A 115 -11.85 26.45 66.32
C ASP A 115 -12.38 25.17 66.98
N ILE A 116 -11.53 24.51 67.76
CA ILE A 116 -11.84 23.32 68.55
C ILE A 116 -11.50 23.59 70.00
N LYS A 117 -12.41 23.20 70.89
CA LYS A 117 -12.15 23.25 72.34
C LYS A 117 -11.58 21.92 72.79
N LYS A 118 -10.33 21.94 73.23
CA LYS A 118 -9.65 20.79 73.83
C LYS A 118 -9.05 21.24 75.15
N ASP A 119 -9.39 20.56 76.24
CA ASP A 119 -8.86 20.82 77.60
C ASP A 119 -8.92 22.29 78.04
N ASN A 120 -10.08 22.95 77.86
CA ASN A 120 -10.33 24.38 78.14
C ASN A 120 -9.46 25.38 77.35
N LEU A 121 -8.68 24.92 76.36
CA LEU A 121 -7.97 25.76 75.39
C LEU A 121 -8.73 25.73 74.05
N THR A 122 -8.70 26.88 73.35
CA THR A 122 -9.25 26.97 71.98
C THR A 122 -8.08 26.80 71.02
N GLU A 123 -8.04 25.67 70.32
CA GLU A 123 -7.04 25.35 69.28
C GLU A 123 -7.66 25.52 67.90
N ALA A 124 -6.85 25.85 66.89
CA ALA A 124 -7.28 25.94 65.50
C ALA A 124 -6.90 24.66 64.75
N GLU A 125 -7.88 23.97 64.16
CA GLU A 125 -7.66 22.83 63.27
C GLU A 125 -7.88 23.24 61.81
N ILE A 126 -7.07 22.71 60.90
CA ILE A 126 -7.24 22.91 59.45
C ILE A 126 -8.44 22.10 58.99
N ASN A 127 -9.49 22.81 58.58
CA ASN A 127 -10.70 22.23 58.02
C ASN A 127 -10.58 21.96 56.51
N SER A 128 -9.85 22.81 55.77
CA SER A 128 -9.54 22.58 54.35
C SER A 128 -8.23 23.27 53.95
N ASN A 129 -7.53 22.72 52.97
CA ASN A 129 -6.35 23.33 52.37
C ASN A 129 -6.39 23.09 50.86
N VAL A 130 -6.57 24.16 50.10
CA VAL A 130 -6.59 24.16 48.64
C VAL A 130 -5.32 24.81 48.15
N LEU A 131 -4.57 24.10 47.30
CA LEU A 131 -3.39 24.63 46.62
C LEU A 131 -3.65 24.66 45.11
N LEU A 132 -3.52 25.85 44.52
CA LEU A 132 -3.67 26.08 43.09
C LEU A 132 -2.32 26.51 42.53
N SER A 133 -1.63 25.57 41.89
CA SER A 133 -0.40 25.86 41.14
C SER A 133 -0.76 26.29 39.72
N ILE A 134 -0.40 27.52 39.36
CA ILE A 134 -0.59 28.08 38.03
C ILE A 134 0.66 27.73 37.22
N VAL A 135 0.64 26.56 36.60
CA VAL A 135 1.72 26.12 35.70
C VAL A 135 1.50 26.78 34.34
N GLU A 136 2.48 27.55 33.88
CA GLU A 136 2.48 28.16 32.55
C GLU A 136 2.56 27.03 31.51
N ILE A 137 1.43 26.68 30.88
CA ILE A 137 1.40 25.66 29.82
C ILE A 137 1.96 26.31 28.56
N GLU A 138 3.06 25.77 28.02
CA GLU A 138 3.62 26.19 26.73
C GLU A 138 2.50 26.30 25.69
N LYS A 139 2.35 27.49 25.10
CA LYS A 139 1.47 27.68 23.96
C LYS A 139 2.08 26.91 22.80
N SER A 140 1.52 25.75 22.46
CA SER A 140 1.93 25.01 21.26
C SER A 140 1.85 25.97 20.07
N SER A 141 2.93 26.05 19.29
CA SER A 141 3.00 26.93 18.11
C SER A 141 1.81 26.64 17.19
N GLU A 142 1.29 27.62 16.45
CA GLU A 142 0.13 27.40 15.55
C GLU A 142 0.31 26.19 14.63
N LYS A 143 1.56 25.91 14.24
CA LYS A 143 1.97 24.73 13.47
C LYS A 143 1.85 23.40 14.24
N LYS A 144 2.14 23.39 15.55
CA LYS A 144 1.87 22.25 16.44
C LYS A 144 0.38 22.11 16.71
N LYS A 145 -0.35 23.22 16.98
CA LYS A 145 -1.82 23.22 17.13
C LYS A 145 -2.53 22.59 15.94
N TYR A 146 -2.12 22.90 14.71
CA TYR A 146 -2.74 22.31 13.53
C TYR A 146 -2.55 20.79 13.47
N LEU A 147 -1.42 20.25 13.94
CA LEU A 147 -1.18 18.81 14.05
C LEU A 147 -1.88 18.17 15.27
N ASP A 148 -2.02 18.92 16.36
CA ASP A 148 -2.66 18.48 17.61
C ASP A 148 -4.21 18.51 17.55
N ILE A 149 -4.80 19.30 16.64
CA ILE A 149 -6.26 19.41 16.44
C ILE A 149 -6.79 18.35 15.48
N LEU A 150 -5.93 17.75 14.65
CA LEU A 150 -6.36 16.67 13.76
C LEU A 150 -6.81 15.47 14.62
N PRO A 151 -8.02 14.91 14.37
CA PRO A 151 -8.50 13.76 15.13
C PRO A 151 -7.50 12.61 14.99
N PRO A 152 -7.44 11.62 15.89
CA PRO A 152 -6.51 10.50 15.71
C PRO A 152 -6.69 9.84 14.33
N ARG A 153 -5.61 9.32 13.73
CA ARG A 153 -5.70 8.61 12.44
C ARG A 153 -6.79 7.53 12.49
N MET A 154 -7.45 7.31 11.36
CA MET A 154 -8.58 6.38 11.24
C MET A 154 -9.76 6.68 12.19
N SER A 155 -9.95 7.95 12.57
CA SER A 155 -11.14 8.39 13.32
C SER A 155 -12.08 9.12 12.38
N PHE A 156 -13.37 8.77 12.41
CA PHE A 156 -14.41 9.45 11.64
C PHE A 156 -15.10 10.52 12.50
N CYS A 157 -15.19 11.75 11.99
CA CYS A 157 -15.90 12.84 12.63
C CYS A 157 -17.21 13.17 11.88
N LYS A 158 -18.34 13.10 12.59
CA LYS A 158 -19.66 13.44 12.03
C LYS A 158 -19.71 14.93 11.69
N ASN A 159 -20.39 15.28 10.59
CA ASN A 159 -20.59 16.65 10.08
C ASN A 159 -19.32 17.36 9.56
N PHE A 160 -18.23 16.64 9.30
CA PHE A 160 -17.12 17.21 8.55
C PHE A 160 -17.52 17.49 7.10
N PRO A 161 -16.96 18.54 6.45
CA PRO A 161 -17.26 18.85 5.05
C PRO A 161 -16.89 17.69 4.12
N ILE A 162 -17.88 17.20 3.37
CA ILE A 162 -17.67 16.13 2.38
C ILE A 162 -16.72 16.63 1.29
N SER A 163 -15.76 15.80 0.94
CA SER A 163 -14.75 16.00 -0.09
C SER A 163 -14.80 14.87 -1.10
N VAL A 164 -14.49 15.18 -2.36
CA VAL A 164 -14.47 14.19 -3.44
C VAL A 164 -13.10 13.55 -3.51
N LEU A 165 -13.05 12.22 -3.61
CA LEU A 165 -11.80 11.49 -3.79
C LEU A 165 -11.15 11.83 -5.15
N PRO A 166 -9.81 11.97 -5.22
CA PRO A 166 -9.13 12.18 -6.49
C PRO A 166 -9.35 11.01 -7.46
N LYS A 167 -9.68 11.34 -8.72
CA LYS A 167 -10.04 10.36 -9.77
C LYS A 167 -8.94 10.07 -10.79
N ASN A 168 -7.67 10.19 -10.37
CA ASN A 168 -6.54 10.06 -11.28
C ASN A 168 -6.13 8.59 -11.47
N ILE A 169 -6.99 7.82 -12.14
CA ILE A 169 -6.75 6.40 -12.46
C ILE A 169 -6.79 6.24 -13.98
N PRO A 170 -5.69 5.80 -14.62
CA PRO A 170 -5.64 5.61 -16.07
C PRO A 170 -6.51 4.43 -16.52
N ASN A 171 -6.90 4.45 -17.80
CA ASN A 171 -7.70 3.38 -18.41
C ASN A 171 -6.94 2.07 -18.62
N ASN A 172 -5.61 2.08 -18.52
CA ASN A 172 -4.78 0.88 -18.56
C ASN A 172 -3.62 1.03 -17.57
N PHE A 173 -3.45 0.06 -16.69
CA PHE A 173 -2.37 0.08 -15.70
C PHE A 173 -2.01 -1.31 -15.17
N GLU A 174 -0.84 -1.36 -14.55
CA GLU A 174 -0.40 -2.43 -13.66
C GLU A 174 -0.17 -1.87 -12.27
N ALA A 175 -0.66 -2.57 -11.25
CA ALA A 175 -0.44 -2.21 -9.86
C ALA A 175 -0.10 -3.45 -9.03
N LYS A 176 0.75 -3.26 -8.02
CA LYS A 176 1.03 -4.28 -7.01
C LYS A 176 0.71 -3.70 -5.64
N TYR A 177 -0.11 -4.41 -4.88
CA TYR A 177 -0.48 -4.08 -3.51
C TYR A 177 -0.01 -5.16 -2.56
N LYS A 178 0.36 -4.76 -1.35
CA LYS A 178 0.50 -5.64 -0.20
C LYS A 178 -0.73 -5.51 0.67
N MET A 179 -1.36 -6.64 0.97
CA MET A 179 -2.44 -6.70 1.92
C MET A 179 -1.92 -7.22 3.26
N TYR A 180 -2.11 -6.45 4.30
CA TYR A 180 -1.90 -6.84 5.69
C TYR A 180 -3.26 -7.12 6.29
N ASN A 181 -3.52 -8.36 6.70
CA ASN A 181 -4.79 -8.73 7.30
C ASN A 181 -4.59 -9.22 8.73
N ASN A 182 -5.26 -8.60 9.68
CA ASN A 182 -5.16 -8.95 11.10
C ASN A 182 -5.95 -10.21 11.47
N VAL A 183 -6.87 -10.67 10.61
CA VAL A 183 -7.64 -11.91 10.84
C VAL A 183 -6.73 -13.14 10.77
N ASN A 184 -5.75 -13.14 9.87
CA ASN A 184 -4.83 -14.26 9.66
C ASN A 184 -3.35 -13.89 9.94
N ASN A 185 -3.05 -12.65 10.30
CA ASN A 185 -1.70 -12.09 10.46
C ASN A 185 -0.77 -12.40 9.27
N LYS A 186 -1.33 -12.55 8.07
CA LYS A 186 -0.56 -12.79 6.85
C LYS A 186 -0.42 -11.50 6.04
N ILE A 187 0.70 -11.46 5.33
CA ILE A 187 0.97 -10.46 4.30
C ILE A 187 0.83 -11.18 2.97
N SER A 188 -0.09 -10.72 2.13
CA SER A 188 -0.35 -11.31 0.81
C SER A 188 -0.06 -10.27 -0.26
N ASN A 189 0.69 -10.63 -1.31
CA ASN A 189 0.85 -9.75 -2.46
C ASN A 189 -0.31 -9.93 -3.44
N ILE A 190 -0.72 -8.81 -4.01
CA ILE A 190 -1.81 -8.72 -4.97
C ILE A 190 -1.28 -7.99 -6.19
N GLY A 191 -1.21 -8.67 -7.33
CA GLY A 191 -0.95 -8.06 -8.62
C GLY A 191 -2.26 -7.76 -9.34
N ILE A 192 -2.35 -6.60 -9.97
CA ILE A 192 -3.49 -6.18 -10.80
C ILE A 192 -2.94 -5.74 -12.15
N PHE A 193 -3.53 -6.25 -13.21
CA PHE A 193 -3.45 -5.70 -14.55
C PHE A 193 -4.86 -5.35 -14.99
N TYR A 194 -5.01 -4.17 -15.57
CA TYR A 194 -6.27 -3.72 -16.12
C TYR A 194 -6.02 -3.03 -17.45
N SER A 195 -6.79 -3.40 -18.47
CA SER A 195 -6.78 -2.73 -19.76
C SER A 195 -8.18 -2.61 -20.33
N LYS A 196 -8.70 -1.37 -20.39
CA LYS A 196 -9.92 -1.08 -21.11
C LYS A 196 -9.75 -1.23 -22.62
N LYS A 197 -8.55 -0.92 -23.14
CA LYS A 197 -8.24 -1.04 -24.58
C LYS A 197 -8.42 -2.47 -25.10
N TYR A 198 -8.12 -3.45 -24.27
CA TYR A 198 -8.17 -4.87 -24.62
C TYR A 198 -9.32 -5.62 -23.93
N ASP A 199 -10.18 -4.92 -23.17
CA ASP A 199 -11.24 -5.52 -22.36
C ASP A 199 -10.76 -6.74 -21.55
N LEU A 200 -9.58 -6.58 -20.92
CA LEU A 200 -8.89 -7.62 -20.17
C LEU A 200 -8.53 -7.12 -18.76
N SER A 201 -8.70 -8.00 -17.78
CA SER A 201 -8.17 -7.81 -16.44
C SER A 201 -7.48 -9.07 -15.94
N SER A 202 -6.47 -8.90 -15.09
CA SER A 202 -5.82 -10.02 -14.43
C SER A 202 -5.48 -9.70 -12.99
N TYR A 203 -5.64 -10.70 -12.13
CA TYR A 203 -5.29 -10.65 -10.72
C TYR A 203 -4.28 -11.75 -10.40
N VAL A 204 -3.22 -11.40 -9.69
CA VAL A 204 -2.28 -12.38 -9.10
C VAL A 204 -2.48 -12.36 -7.60
N LEU A 205 -3.00 -13.44 -7.03
CA LEU A 205 -3.42 -13.53 -5.63
C LEU A 205 -2.59 -14.59 -4.90
N GLU A 206 -2.05 -14.25 -3.73
CA GLU A 206 -1.26 -15.17 -2.88
C GLU A 206 -2.05 -15.79 -1.71
N ASP A 207 -3.31 -15.39 -1.52
CA ASP A 207 -4.19 -15.95 -0.51
C ASP A 207 -5.63 -15.98 -1.02
N ASN A 208 -6.46 -16.78 -0.36
CA ASN A 208 -7.91 -16.74 -0.51
C ASN A 208 -8.50 -15.68 0.42
N PHE A 209 -9.55 -15.00 -0.04
CA PHE A 209 -10.26 -13.98 0.71
C PHE A 209 -11.73 -14.37 0.83
N ASN A 210 -12.14 -14.72 2.06
CA ASN A 210 -13.54 -14.99 2.40
C ASN A 210 -14.34 -13.71 2.69
N PHE A 211 -13.69 -12.55 2.63
CA PHE A 211 -14.28 -11.21 2.75
C PHE A 211 -14.05 -10.43 1.45
N ILE A 212 -14.79 -9.34 1.28
CA ILE A 212 -14.68 -8.47 0.12
C ILE A 212 -13.43 -7.59 0.29
N VAL A 213 -12.43 -7.80 -0.57
CA VAL A 213 -11.28 -6.89 -0.68
C VAL A 213 -11.66 -5.78 -1.66
N PRO A 214 -11.48 -4.49 -1.32
CA PRO A 214 -11.74 -3.37 -2.23
C PRO A 214 -11.13 -3.61 -3.59
N PHE A 215 -11.84 -3.21 -4.66
CA PHE A 215 -11.47 -3.31 -6.08
C PHE A 215 -11.10 -4.70 -6.64
N ILE A 216 -11.09 -5.74 -5.81
CA ILE A 216 -10.90 -7.14 -6.21
C ILE A 216 -12.23 -7.88 -6.08
N GLY A 217 -12.83 -7.88 -4.90
CA GLY A 217 -14.04 -8.67 -4.60
C GLY A 217 -13.74 -9.83 -3.66
N LYS A 218 -14.53 -10.90 -3.78
CA LYS A 218 -14.39 -12.12 -2.99
C LYS A 218 -13.71 -13.20 -3.84
N TYR A 219 -12.76 -13.93 -3.25
CA TYR A 219 -12.12 -15.05 -3.93
C TYR A 219 -11.91 -16.24 -2.99
N GLU A 220 -12.73 -17.28 -3.17
CA GLU A 220 -12.62 -18.55 -2.45
C GLU A 220 -12.11 -19.64 -3.41
N GLY A 221 -10.77 -19.73 -3.56
CA GLY A 221 -10.13 -20.79 -4.33
C GLY A 221 -10.28 -22.16 -3.66
N LYS A 222 -10.62 -23.20 -4.44
CA LYS A 222 -10.92 -24.54 -3.92
C LYS A 222 -9.70 -25.37 -3.44
N ASN A 223 -8.43 -25.00 -3.64
CA ASN A 223 -7.29 -25.90 -3.31
C ASN A 223 -5.91 -25.24 -3.09
N LYS A 224 -5.07 -25.95 -2.31
CA LYS A 224 -3.62 -25.92 -1.92
C LYS A 224 -2.59 -24.92 -2.51
N TYR A 225 -2.87 -24.17 -3.57
CA TYR A 225 -1.85 -23.36 -4.24
C TYR A 225 -1.63 -22.03 -3.51
N LYS A 226 -0.36 -21.68 -3.27
CA LYS A 226 0.01 -20.45 -2.57
C LYS A 226 -0.11 -19.21 -3.46
N LYS A 227 -0.14 -19.37 -4.78
CA LYS A 227 -0.21 -18.24 -5.70
C LYS A 227 -0.97 -18.60 -6.97
N VAL A 228 -2.04 -17.87 -7.22
CA VAL A 228 -2.90 -18.06 -8.38
C VAL A 228 -2.92 -16.81 -9.24
N LYS A 229 -3.10 -17.01 -10.53
CA LYS A 229 -3.34 -15.95 -11.49
C LYS A 229 -4.69 -16.16 -12.15
N ILE A 230 -5.48 -15.11 -12.15
CA ILE A 230 -6.81 -15.06 -12.71
C ILE A 230 -6.76 -14.10 -13.88
N ILE A 231 -7.20 -14.52 -15.06
CA ILE A 231 -7.24 -13.71 -16.27
C ILE A 231 -8.69 -13.71 -16.75
N GLN A 232 -9.26 -12.53 -16.91
CA GLN A 232 -10.64 -12.33 -17.34
C GLN A 232 -10.63 -11.68 -18.72
N ASP A 233 -11.19 -12.38 -19.71
CA ASP A 233 -11.32 -11.93 -21.09
C ASP A 233 -12.79 -11.57 -21.35
N PHE A 234 -13.08 -10.25 -21.34
CA PHE A 234 -14.43 -9.72 -21.54
C PHE A 234 -14.84 -9.70 -23.02
N ILE A 235 -13.92 -9.92 -23.96
CA ILE A 235 -14.27 -10.04 -25.38
C ILE A 235 -14.88 -11.42 -25.65
N TYR A 236 -14.29 -12.48 -25.06
CA TYR A 236 -14.73 -13.85 -25.31
C TYR A 236 -15.54 -14.47 -24.17
N GLY A 237 -15.67 -13.80 -23.02
CA GLY A 237 -16.55 -14.23 -21.93
C GLY A 237 -15.97 -15.35 -21.06
N TYR A 238 -14.64 -15.43 -20.94
CA TYR A 238 -13.94 -16.49 -20.18
C TYR A 238 -13.11 -15.95 -19.02
N GLU A 239 -13.02 -16.75 -17.96
CA GLU A 239 -12.11 -16.58 -16.83
C GLU A 239 -11.17 -17.80 -16.74
N TYR A 240 -9.87 -17.53 -16.79
CA TYR A 240 -8.80 -18.52 -16.69
C TYR A 240 -8.14 -18.43 -15.33
N ILE A 241 -7.99 -19.56 -14.65
CA ILE A 241 -7.35 -19.64 -13.33
C ILE A 241 -6.13 -20.56 -13.45
N LEU A 242 -4.95 -20.00 -13.18
CA LEU A 242 -3.66 -20.67 -13.31
C LEU A 242 -2.91 -20.68 -11.97
N SER A 243 -2.11 -21.71 -11.74
CA SER A 243 -1.09 -21.73 -10.69
C SER A 243 0.13 -20.99 -11.21
N GLU A 244 0.57 -19.93 -10.51
CA GLU A 244 1.80 -19.21 -10.86
C GLU A 244 3.06 -20.01 -10.53
N GLU A 245 3.00 -20.86 -9.50
CA GLU A 245 4.15 -21.69 -9.09
C GLU A 245 4.41 -22.81 -10.10
N ASP A 246 3.36 -23.53 -10.49
CA ASP A 246 3.49 -24.69 -11.38
C ASP A 246 3.28 -24.36 -12.86
N LYS A 247 2.84 -23.12 -13.17
CA LYS A 247 2.41 -22.71 -14.52
C LYS A 247 1.38 -23.65 -15.14
N LYS A 248 0.49 -24.19 -14.31
CA LYS A 248 -0.57 -25.14 -14.70
C LYS A 248 -1.93 -24.49 -14.65
N CYS A 249 -2.81 -24.86 -15.57
CA CYS A 249 -4.20 -24.51 -15.48
C CYS A 249 -4.86 -25.22 -14.29
N LEU A 250 -5.56 -24.44 -13.48
CA LEU A 250 -6.37 -24.95 -12.39
C LEU A 250 -7.83 -25.07 -12.83
N ASN A 251 -8.33 -24.08 -13.56
CA ASN A 251 -9.70 -24.08 -14.06
C ASN A 251 -9.87 -23.09 -15.23
N VAL A 252 -10.83 -23.38 -16.10
CA VAL A 252 -11.40 -22.44 -17.07
C VAL A 252 -12.90 -22.41 -16.84
N LYS A 253 -13.50 -21.23 -16.80
CA LYS A 253 -14.94 -21.07 -16.62
C LYS A 253 -15.45 -19.81 -17.30
N GLU A 254 -16.76 -19.59 -17.25
CA GLU A 254 -17.37 -18.32 -17.65
C GLU A 254 -16.95 -17.18 -16.70
N LEU A 255 -17.14 -15.92 -17.11
CA LEU A 255 -16.76 -14.76 -16.30
C LEU A 255 -17.54 -14.73 -14.98
N SER A 256 -16.80 -14.59 -13.87
CA SER A 256 -17.44 -14.40 -12.57
C SER A 256 -17.88 -12.94 -12.36
N THR A 257 -19.06 -12.79 -11.75
CA THR A 257 -19.57 -11.51 -11.21
C THR A 257 -19.11 -11.24 -9.78
N ASP A 258 -18.31 -12.14 -9.17
CA ASP A 258 -17.78 -11.98 -7.81
C ASP A 258 -16.69 -10.91 -7.72
N PHE A 259 -16.08 -10.59 -8.87
CA PHE A 259 -15.06 -9.55 -8.95
C PHE A 259 -15.68 -8.16 -9.16
N ILE A 260 -15.13 -7.18 -8.46
CA ILE A 260 -15.70 -5.82 -8.42
C ILE A 260 -15.60 -5.10 -9.76
N ASN A 261 -14.56 -5.40 -10.56
CA ASN A 261 -14.36 -4.88 -11.92
C ASN A 261 -15.42 -5.35 -12.91
N THR A 262 -16.20 -6.38 -12.59
CA THR A 262 -17.30 -6.87 -13.41
C THR A 262 -18.58 -6.06 -13.16
N GLY A 263 -19.21 -5.60 -14.24
CA GLY A 263 -20.52 -4.96 -14.21
C GLY A 263 -21.53 -5.69 -15.10
N THR A 264 -22.82 -5.48 -14.84
CA THR A 264 -23.92 -6.06 -15.63
C THR A 264 -24.83 -4.95 -16.13
N LYS A 265 -25.13 -4.94 -17.44
CA LYS A 265 -26.07 -4.01 -18.08
C LYS A 265 -26.93 -4.79 -19.08
N ASN A 266 -28.25 -4.76 -18.91
CA ASN A 266 -29.20 -5.51 -19.76
C ASN A 266 -28.85 -7.02 -19.88
N ASN A 267 -28.49 -7.66 -18.76
CA ASN A 267 -28.00 -9.05 -18.70
C ASN A 267 -26.69 -9.34 -19.44
N LEU A 268 -25.98 -8.31 -19.92
CA LEU A 268 -24.65 -8.44 -20.52
C LEU A 268 -23.57 -8.00 -19.53
N ILE A 269 -22.52 -8.81 -19.42
CA ILE A 269 -21.35 -8.52 -18.59
C ILE A 269 -20.43 -7.52 -19.30
N TYR A 270 -19.83 -6.60 -18.55
CA TYR A 270 -18.84 -5.66 -19.06
C TYR A 270 -17.77 -5.35 -18.02
N LEU A 271 -16.59 -4.95 -18.50
CA LEU A 271 -15.51 -4.45 -17.66
C LEU A 271 -15.82 -3.01 -17.24
N LYS A 272 -16.06 -2.77 -15.95
CA LYS A 272 -16.31 -1.44 -15.39
C LYS A 272 -15.11 -0.53 -15.59
N ASP A 273 -15.35 0.78 -15.71
CA ASP A 273 -14.28 1.76 -15.80
C ASP A 273 -13.44 1.78 -14.51
N PRO A 274 -12.14 2.11 -14.59
CA PRO A 274 -11.22 2.06 -13.45
C PRO A 274 -11.72 2.80 -12.22
N GLN A 275 -12.23 4.01 -12.42
CA GLN A 275 -12.73 4.85 -11.35
C GLN A 275 -13.88 4.17 -10.60
N ASN A 276 -14.80 3.54 -11.34
CA ASN A 276 -15.98 2.92 -10.76
C ASN A 276 -15.59 1.71 -9.92
N PHE A 277 -14.72 0.82 -10.43
CA PHE A 277 -14.38 -0.38 -9.66
C PHE A 277 -13.34 -0.11 -8.55
N MET A 278 -12.50 0.93 -8.68
CA MET A 278 -11.51 1.26 -7.65
C MET A 278 -12.05 2.15 -6.53
N LEU A 279 -12.98 3.05 -6.83
CA LEU A 279 -13.46 4.05 -5.89
C LEU A 279 -14.86 3.76 -5.35
N ASP A 280 -15.81 3.32 -6.19
CA ASP A 280 -17.19 3.08 -5.72
C ASP A 280 -17.29 2.08 -4.56
N PRO A 281 -16.49 0.99 -4.48
CA PRO A 281 -16.53 0.07 -3.33
C PRO A 281 -16.11 0.70 -2.00
N LEU A 282 -15.45 1.86 -2.05
CA LEU A 282 -15.03 2.60 -0.86
C LEU A 282 -16.18 3.40 -0.25
N GLY A 283 -17.30 3.53 -0.98
CA GLY A 283 -18.48 4.28 -0.56
C GLY A 283 -18.35 5.78 -0.81
N ASP A 284 -19.31 6.52 -0.25
CA ASP A 284 -19.42 7.97 -0.39
C ASP A 284 -19.13 8.68 0.94
N ASN A 285 -19.20 10.01 0.93
CA ASN A 285 -19.11 10.88 2.12
C ASN A 285 -17.74 10.87 2.82
N PHE A 286 -16.67 10.74 2.03
CA PHE A 286 -15.32 11.04 2.51
C PHE A 286 -15.21 12.50 2.90
N TYR A 287 -14.47 12.80 3.96
CA TYR A 287 -13.97 14.15 4.22
C TYR A 287 -12.45 14.16 4.13
N TYR A 288 -11.89 15.30 3.73
CA TYR A 288 -10.46 15.51 3.74
C TYR A 288 -9.98 15.69 5.18
N TYR A 289 -9.14 14.77 5.65
CA TYR A 289 -8.55 14.82 6.97
C TYR A 289 -7.35 15.79 7.00
N GLY A 290 -6.58 15.88 5.91
CA GLY A 290 -5.35 16.66 5.85
C GLY A 290 -4.16 15.85 5.35
N SER A 291 -3.01 16.53 5.18
CA SER A 291 -1.76 15.88 4.80
C SER A 291 -1.08 15.21 6.00
N ILE A 292 -0.82 13.92 5.88
CA ILE A 292 -0.23 13.06 6.89
C ILE A 292 1.22 12.73 6.52
N LYS A 293 2.16 12.98 7.44
CA LYS A 293 3.55 12.53 7.30
C LYS A 293 3.73 11.11 7.84
N THR A 294 4.45 10.28 7.10
CA THR A 294 4.89 8.96 7.56
C THR A 294 6.28 9.02 8.17
N ASN A 295 6.69 7.92 8.81
CA ASN A 295 8.00 7.78 9.46
C ASN A 295 9.18 7.93 8.47
N ILE A 296 8.92 7.83 7.17
CA ILE A 296 9.92 7.93 6.09
C ILE A 296 9.90 9.35 5.47
N ASN A 297 9.33 10.35 6.16
CA ASN A 297 9.13 11.72 5.67
C ASN A 297 8.26 11.83 4.39
N LEU A 298 7.61 10.75 3.95
CA LEU A 298 6.63 10.82 2.88
C LEU A 298 5.35 11.45 3.39
N THR A 299 4.73 12.30 2.58
CA THR A 299 3.49 13.00 2.94
C THR A 299 2.38 12.50 2.02
N PHE A 300 1.24 12.14 2.60
CA PHE A 300 0.06 11.67 1.87
C PHE A 300 -1.16 12.49 2.25
N ASP A 301 -2.06 12.70 1.32
CA ASP A 301 -3.36 13.31 1.60
C ASP A 301 -4.34 12.24 2.08
N SER A 302 -4.91 12.45 3.26
CA SER A 302 -5.81 11.49 3.90
C SER A 302 -7.27 11.89 3.74
N TYR A 303 -8.10 10.91 3.40
CA TYR A 303 -9.54 11.04 3.34
C TYR A 303 -10.17 9.92 4.17
N VAL A 304 -11.17 10.27 4.97
CA VAL A 304 -11.81 9.31 5.89
C VAL A 304 -13.31 9.28 5.66
N ALA A 305 -13.88 8.07 5.65
CA ALA A 305 -15.31 7.83 5.60
C ALA A 305 -15.71 6.75 6.60
N LYS A 306 -17.00 6.73 6.93
CA LYS A 306 -17.62 5.64 7.67
C LYS A 306 -18.27 4.69 6.67
N ASP A 307 -17.90 3.41 6.75
CA ASP A 307 -18.53 2.35 5.96
C ASP A 307 -19.98 2.13 6.40
N VAL A 308 -20.79 1.61 5.49
CA VAL A 308 -22.22 1.28 5.70
C VAL A 308 -22.40 0.27 6.83
N ASN A 309 -21.42 -0.63 7.04
CA ASN A 309 -21.45 -1.62 8.12
C ASN A 309 -20.85 -1.11 9.45
N GLY A 310 -20.63 0.19 9.58
CA GLY A 310 -20.09 0.82 10.78
C GLY A 310 -18.57 0.72 10.92
N GLY A 311 -17.86 0.23 9.90
CA GLY A 311 -16.40 0.31 9.80
C GLY A 311 -15.92 1.74 9.49
N ILE A 312 -14.61 1.97 9.62
CA ILE A 312 -13.95 3.21 9.21
C ILE A 312 -12.98 2.89 8.08
N ILE A 313 -13.04 3.68 7.01
CA ILE A 313 -12.15 3.59 5.86
C ILE A 313 -11.33 4.88 5.80
N GLU A 314 -10.01 4.74 5.82
CA GLU A 314 -9.08 5.83 5.55
C GLU A 314 -8.32 5.51 4.26
N VAL A 315 -8.31 6.43 3.32
CA VAL A 315 -7.58 6.32 2.06
C VAL A 315 -6.52 7.39 1.97
N LEU A 316 -5.31 6.97 1.61
CA LEU A 316 -4.14 7.85 1.48
C LEU A 316 -3.77 7.99 0.01
N TYR A 317 -3.70 9.22 -0.46
CA TYR A 317 -3.28 9.56 -1.80
C TYR A 317 -1.87 10.13 -1.80
N THR A 318 -1.08 9.79 -2.82
CA THR A 318 0.21 10.42 -3.05
C THR A 318 0.05 11.91 -3.31
N ASN A 319 0.97 12.73 -2.82
CA ASN A 319 1.05 14.14 -3.18
C ASN A 319 2.12 14.38 -4.27
N ASP A 320 2.32 15.65 -4.66
CA ASP A 320 3.15 16.09 -5.80
C ASP A 320 4.60 15.56 -5.85
N TYR A 321 5.10 14.95 -4.77
CA TYR A 321 6.45 14.37 -4.71
C TYR A 321 6.57 12.98 -5.34
N TRP A 322 5.47 12.26 -5.57
CA TRP A 322 5.47 10.96 -6.26
C TRP A 322 5.13 11.14 -7.73
N LYS A 323 6.18 11.28 -8.56
CA LYS A 323 6.05 11.25 -10.01
C LYS A 323 6.15 9.82 -10.49
N PHE A 324 5.02 9.24 -10.89
CA PHE A 324 5.04 8.05 -11.73
C PHE A 324 5.30 8.49 -13.17
N ASN A 325 6.13 7.76 -13.90
CA ASN A 325 6.36 8.04 -15.32
C ASN A 325 4.99 8.10 -16.03
N ASP A 326 4.72 9.21 -16.72
CA ASP A 326 3.51 9.46 -17.51
C ASP A 326 2.19 9.56 -16.72
N LEU A 327 2.24 9.92 -15.43
CA LEU A 327 1.05 10.26 -14.63
C LEU A 327 1.28 11.54 -13.81
N SER A 328 0.49 12.57 -14.10
CA SER A 328 0.41 13.80 -13.31
C SER A 328 -0.79 13.73 -12.37
N GLY A 329 -0.55 13.66 -11.06
CA GLY A 329 -1.60 13.80 -10.04
C GLY A 329 -1.60 12.70 -8.96
N PRO A 330 -2.48 12.84 -7.96
CA PRO A 330 -2.51 11.96 -6.79
C PRO A 330 -2.99 10.54 -7.12
N ILE A 331 -2.27 9.52 -6.67
CA ILE A 331 -2.60 8.10 -6.83
C ILE A 331 -2.97 7.49 -5.48
N LEU A 332 -3.96 6.61 -5.46
CA LEU A 332 -4.37 5.86 -4.28
C LEU A 332 -3.24 4.93 -3.81
N HIS A 333 -2.56 5.31 -2.72
CA HIS A 333 -1.42 4.59 -2.16
C HIS A 333 -1.83 3.59 -1.08
N THR A 334 -2.75 3.97 -0.19
CA THR A 334 -3.13 3.09 0.94
C THR A 334 -4.62 3.12 1.18
N ILE A 335 -5.17 1.97 1.54
CA ILE A 335 -6.50 1.84 2.14
C ILE A 335 -6.32 1.18 3.49
N ASN A 336 -6.67 1.88 4.56
CA ASN A 336 -6.81 1.32 5.88
C ASN A 336 -8.30 1.09 6.15
N TYR A 337 -8.67 -0.14 6.47
CA TYR A 337 -10.05 -0.50 6.82
C TYR A 337 -10.08 -1.09 8.22
N LYS A 338 -10.97 -0.57 9.07
CA LYS A 338 -11.16 -1.07 10.43
C LYS A 338 -12.65 -1.20 10.75
N SER A 339 -13.09 -2.42 10.98
CA SER A 339 -14.39 -2.74 11.57
C SER A 339 -14.20 -3.65 12.79
N PRO A 340 -15.26 -3.92 13.58
CA PRO A 340 -15.19 -4.88 14.69
C PRO A 340 -14.80 -6.29 14.26
N SER A 341 -15.12 -6.70 13.04
CA SER A 341 -14.92 -8.06 12.52
C SER A 341 -13.69 -8.20 11.62
N VAL A 342 -13.29 -7.14 10.93
CA VAL A 342 -12.24 -7.18 9.91
C VAL A 342 -11.37 -5.93 10.01
N ASN A 343 -10.06 -6.13 10.02
CA ASN A 343 -9.09 -5.06 9.95
C ASN A 343 -8.01 -5.44 8.93
N TYR A 344 -7.88 -4.63 7.88
CA TYR A 344 -6.86 -4.81 6.87
C TYR A 344 -6.27 -3.47 6.42
N LYS A 345 -5.05 -3.55 5.90
CA LYS A 345 -4.37 -2.47 5.21
C LYS A 345 -3.93 -2.94 3.83
N LEU A 346 -4.29 -2.20 2.80
CA LEU A 346 -3.77 -2.37 1.44
C LEU A 346 -2.76 -1.26 1.17
N GLU A 347 -1.54 -1.60 0.79
CA GLU A 347 -0.45 -0.66 0.52
C GLU A 347 0.12 -0.86 -0.88
N LEU A 348 0.16 0.21 -1.67
CA LEU A 348 0.71 0.22 -3.01
C LEU A 348 2.23 0.04 -2.94
N VAL A 349 2.73 -0.95 -3.67
CA VAL A 349 4.16 -1.24 -3.80
C VAL A 349 4.72 -0.66 -5.09
N SER A 350 3.97 -0.81 -6.19
CA SER A 350 4.37 -0.29 -7.50
C SER A 350 3.14 0.01 -8.35
N PHE A 351 3.20 1.08 -9.12
CA PHE A 351 2.18 1.46 -10.09
C PHE A 351 2.83 1.80 -11.43
N LYS A 352 2.23 1.36 -12.52
CA LYS A 352 2.71 1.60 -13.89
C LYS A 352 1.53 1.94 -14.79
N ASN A 353 1.58 3.09 -15.46
CA ASN A 353 0.64 3.44 -16.52
C ASN A 353 1.02 2.66 -17.79
N THR A 354 0.10 1.84 -18.31
CA THR A 354 0.32 1.05 -19.52
C THR A 354 -0.50 1.53 -20.70
N THR A 355 -1.09 2.74 -20.62
CA THR A 355 -1.99 3.28 -21.65
C THR A 355 -1.33 3.40 -23.03
N ASN A 356 -0.04 3.74 -23.07
CA ASN A 356 0.73 3.86 -24.31
C ASN A 356 1.53 2.59 -24.65
N GLU A 357 1.50 1.58 -23.79
CA GLU A 357 2.21 0.33 -24.02
C GLU A 357 1.39 -0.63 -24.90
N LEU A 358 2.10 -1.52 -25.59
CA LEU A 358 1.48 -2.60 -26.34
C LEU A 358 1.09 -3.71 -25.36
N PHE A 359 0.02 -4.44 -25.66
CA PHE A 359 -0.37 -5.62 -24.88
C PHE A 359 0.75 -6.65 -24.86
N SER A 360 0.85 -7.42 -23.77
CA SER A 360 1.65 -8.64 -23.78
C SER A 360 0.90 -9.93 -23.48
N SER A 361 0.62 -10.71 -24.52
CA SER A 361 -0.03 -12.03 -24.44
C SER A 361 0.83 -13.06 -23.72
N ILE A 362 2.17 -12.96 -23.78
CA ILE A 362 3.06 -13.85 -23.00
C ILE A 362 2.94 -13.60 -21.51
N ASN A 363 2.84 -12.32 -21.10
CA ASN A 363 2.60 -11.99 -19.71
C ASN A 363 1.24 -12.51 -19.24
N TYR A 364 0.33 -12.88 -20.12
CA TYR A 364 -0.97 -13.48 -19.82
C TYR A 364 -1.14 -14.83 -20.52
N ASP A 365 -0.06 -15.62 -20.59
CA ASP A 365 -0.07 -16.91 -21.27
C ASP A 365 -1.05 -17.88 -20.60
N ILE A 366 -2.07 -18.27 -21.35
CA ILE A 366 -3.08 -19.25 -20.95
C ILE A 366 -2.86 -20.62 -21.61
N SER A 367 -1.71 -20.86 -22.25
CA SER A 367 -1.40 -22.09 -22.99
C SER A 367 -1.75 -23.37 -22.23
N SER A 368 -1.44 -23.42 -20.94
CA SER A 368 -1.75 -24.58 -20.08
C SER A 368 -3.25 -24.83 -19.87
N CYS A 369 -4.10 -23.84 -20.10
CA CYS A 369 -5.56 -23.94 -20.02
C CYS A 369 -6.21 -24.28 -21.36
N LEU A 370 -5.42 -24.32 -22.43
CA LEU A 370 -5.90 -24.54 -23.77
C LEU A 370 -5.63 -25.98 -24.21
N GLU A 371 -6.56 -26.54 -24.98
CA GLU A 371 -6.35 -27.82 -25.63
C GLU A 371 -5.48 -27.62 -26.88
N ILE A 372 -4.22 -28.05 -26.77
CA ILE A 372 -3.22 -28.00 -27.85
C ILE A 372 -2.89 -29.43 -28.24
N LEU A 373 -3.26 -29.82 -29.45
CA LEU A 373 -3.00 -31.15 -30.01
C LEU A 373 -1.71 -31.11 -30.85
N ASP A 374 -1.10 -32.26 -31.13
CA ASP A 374 0.12 -32.34 -31.95
C ASP A 374 -0.04 -31.71 -33.34
N ASN A 375 -1.26 -31.73 -33.86
CA ASN A 375 -1.61 -31.14 -35.16
C ASN A 375 -1.87 -29.62 -35.10
N SER A 376 -1.65 -28.98 -33.95
CA SER A 376 -1.96 -27.57 -33.69
C SER A 376 -0.78 -26.62 -33.91
N TYR A 377 0.37 -27.11 -34.39
CA TYR A 377 1.57 -26.30 -34.61
C TYR A 377 1.70 -25.83 -36.08
N TYR A 378 2.00 -24.55 -36.24
CA TYR A 378 2.10 -23.85 -37.52
C TYR A 378 3.32 -22.93 -37.53
N TYR A 379 3.69 -22.47 -38.71
CA TYR A 379 4.70 -21.43 -38.86
C TYR A 379 4.35 -20.45 -39.98
N ILE A 380 4.94 -19.27 -39.90
CA ILE A 380 4.91 -18.22 -40.92
C ILE A 380 6.33 -17.72 -41.19
N LYS A 381 6.53 -17.06 -42.35
CA LYS A 381 7.80 -16.40 -42.69
C LYS A 381 7.63 -14.89 -42.62
N ILE A 382 8.48 -14.22 -41.84
CA ILE A 382 8.60 -12.77 -41.82
C ILE A 382 9.69 -12.37 -42.81
N LYS A 383 9.30 -11.55 -43.78
CA LYS A 383 10.11 -11.12 -44.92
C LYS A 383 11.14 -10.09 -44.51
N ASN A 384 12.31 -10.13 -45.15
CA ASN A 384 13.36 -9.09 -45.09
C ASN A 384 13.77 -8.71 -43.66
N THR A 385 13.91 -9.69 -42.78
CA THR A 385 14.28 -9.44 -41.39
C THR A 385 15.23 -10.52 -40.87
N THR A 386 15.89 -10.23 -39.76
CA THR A 386 16.80 -11.16 -39.10
C THR A 386 16.35 -11.42 -37.67
N THR A 387 16.72 -12.58 -37.11
CA THR A 387 16.46 -12.90 -35.70
C THR A 387 17.01 -11.83 -34.77
N LYS A 388 18.14 -11.20 -35.11
CA LYS A 388 18.73 -10.08 -34.36
C LYS A 388 17.82 -8.85 -34.35
N ILE A 389 17.20 -8.49 -35.47
CA ILE A 389 16.24 -7.38 -35.54
C ILE A 389 15.02 -7.68 -34.68
N ILE A 390 14.45 -8.89 -34.82
CA ILE A 390 13.30 -9.32 -34.04
C ILE A 390 13.61 -9.35 -32.53
N GLN A 391 14.79 -9.84 -32.14
CA GLN A 391 15.24 -9.84 -30.75
C GLN A 391 15.41 -8.41 -30.20
N ASN A 392 15.96 -7.48 -30.99
CA ASN A 392 16.12 -6.08 -30.60
C ASN A 392 14.78 -5.35 -30.42
N LEU A 393 13.73 -5.73 -31.16
CA LEU A 393 12.37 -5.22 -30.96
C LEU A 393 11.69 -5.77 -29.70
N GLY A 394 12.29 -6.78 -29.06
CA GLY A 394 11.71 -7.54 -27.97
C GLY A 394 10.80 -8.64 -28.52
N LEU A 395 11.18 -9.90 -28.28
CA LEU A 395 10.43 -11.08 -28.75
C LEU A 395 8.97 -11.06 -28.31
N GLN A 396 8.73 -10.57 -27.08
CA GLN A 396 7.39 -10.46 -26.50
C GLN A 396 6.51 -9.57 -27.38
N ASN A 397 6.90 -8.31 -27.57
CA ASN A 397 6.17 -7.33 -28.38
C ASN A 397 5.86 -7.84 -29.79
N VAL A 398 6.80 -8.58 -30.40
CA VAL A 398 6.62 -9.16 -31.74
C VAL A 398 5.56 -10.25 -31.73
N TYR A 399 5.61 -11.17 -30.76
CA TYR A 399 4.63 -12.25 -30.66
C TYR A 399 3.24 -11.70 -30.34
N ASP A 400 3.15 -10.68 -29.49
CA ASP A 400 1.89 -10.08 -29.07
C ASP A 400 1.17 -9.37 -30.23
N GLU A 401 1.89 -8.52 -30.96
CA GLU A 401 1.36 -7.87 -32.16
C GLU A 401 1.04 -8.87 -33.27
N LEU A 402 1.82 -9.95 -33.37
CA LEU A 402 1.53 -11.03 -34.30
C LEU A 402 0.24 -11.77 -33.92
N SER A 403 0.05 -12.14 -32.64
CA SER A 403 -1.19 -12.76 -32.14
C SER A 403 -2.41 -11.92 -32.46
N TYR A 404 -2.36 -10.61 -32.21
CA TYR A 404 -3.44 -9.69 -32.57
C TYR A 404 -3.68 -9.60 -34.07
N THR A 405 -2.61 -9.51 -34.84
CA THR A 405 -2.70 -9.42 -36.30
C THR A 405 -3.33 -10.67 -36.89
N LEU A 406 -2.92 -11.86 -36.44
CA LEU A 406 -3.47 -13.14 -36.86
C LEU A 406 -4.92 -13.32 -36.39
N SER A 407 -5.23 -12.89 -35.16
CA SER A 407 -6.60 -12.87 -34.60
C SER A 407 -7.54 -11.98 -35.43
N ASN A 408 -7.12 -10.76 -35.75
CA ASN A 408 -7.92 -9.81 -36.51
C ASN A 408 -8.15 -10.26 -37.97
N ASN A 409 -7.13 -10.85 -38.61
CA ASN A 409 -7.24 -11.33 -39.99
C ASN A 409 -7.96 -12.68 -40.11
N SER A 410 -7.95 -13.51 -39.05
CA SER A 410 -8.70 -14.78 -39.05
C SER A 410 -10.19 -14.60 -38.77
N GLN A 411 -10.62 -13.37 -38.43
CA GLN A 411 -11.98 -12.97 -38.05
C GLN A 411 -12.60 -13.94 -37.05
N VAL A 412 -12.53 -13.59 -35.74
CA VAL A 412 -13.28 -14.20 -34.61
C VAL A 412 -12.47 -15.18 -33.71
N SER A 413 -11.12 -15.14 -33.71
CA SER A 413 -10.31 -15.91 -32.74
C SER A 413 -9.66 -15.02 -31.67
N SER A 414 -9.63 -15.44 -30.40
CA SER A 414 -8.90 -14.73 -29.34
C SER A 414 -7.40 -14.70 -29.62
N PRO A 415 -6.71 -13.55 -29.47
CA PRO A 415 -5.24 -13.49 -29.55
C PRO A 415 -4.57 -14.48 -28.59
N LEU A 416 -5.21 -14.79 -27.46
CA LEU A 416 -4.70 -15.71 -26.45
C LEU A 416 -4.66 -17.18 -26.92
N ARG A 417 -5.31 -17.52 -28.04
CA ARG A 417 -5.28 -18.88 -28.63
C ARG A 417 -4.03 -19.15 -29.44
N PHE A 418 -3.25 -18.13 -29.76
CA PHE A 418 -1.95 -18.27 -30.40
C PHE A 418 -0.89 -18.31 -29.32
N THR A 419 -0.20 -19.44 -29.17
CA THR A 419 0.70 -19.72 -28.03
C THR A 419 1.97 -20.43 -28.48
N ASN A 420 2.88 -20.71 -27.54
CA ASN A 420 4.12 -21.49 -27.76
C ASN A 420 5.00 -20.97 -28.91
N TYR A 421 5.20 -19.65 -28.94
CA TYR A 421 5.99 -19.00 -29.97
C TYR A 421 7.49 -19.35 -29.88
N PHE A 422 8.09 -19.64 -31.02
CA PHE A 422 9.55 -19.69 -31.17
C PHE A 422 9.99 -19.25 -32.56
N ILE A 423 11.23 -18.76 -32.68
CA ILE A 423 11.76 -18.22 -33.94
C ILE A 423 13.00 -18.96 -34.42
N ARG A 424 13.17 -19.00 -35.75
CA ARG A 424 14.36 -19.55 -36.41
C ARG A 424 14.71 -18.74 -37.64
N GLN A 425 16.00 -18.46 -37.85
CA GLN A 425 16.47 -17.82 -39.09
C GLN A 425 16.32 -18.80 -40.27
N SER A 426 15.85 -18.32 -41.41
CA SER A 426 15.79 -19.05 -42.67
C SER A 426 16.22 -18.13 -43.81
N ASP A 427 17.48 -18.20 -44.20
CA ASP A 427 18.07 -17.34 -45.23
C ASP A 427 17.83 -15.85 -44.94
N GLU A 428 17.12 -15.14 -45.81
CA GLU A 428 16.75 -13.71 -45.69
C GLU A 428 15.47 -13.46 -44.88
N ASP A 429 14.78 -14.52 -44.45
CA ASP A 429 13.54 -14.47 -43.68
C ASP A 429 13.73 -15.00 -42.25
N VAL A 430 12.77 -14.69 -41.38
CA VAL A 430 12.63 -15.35 -40.08
C VAL A 430 11.37 -16.20 -40.05
N LEU A 431 11.51 -17.47 -39.70
CA LEU A 431 10.40 -18.37 -39.40
C LEU A 431 9.92 -18.10 -37.97
N ILE A 432 8.63 -17.84 -37.81
CA ILE A 432 7.97 -17.78 -36.50
C ILE A 432 7.01 -18.96 -36.42
N PHE A 433 7.27 -19.85 -35.47
CA PHE A 433 6.45 -21.00 -35.16
C PHE A 433 5.55 -20.70 -33.97
N PHE A 434 4.35 -21.27 -33.95
CA PHE A 434 3.36 -21.09 -32.88
C PHE A 434 2.32 -22.22 -32.93
N SER A 435 1.58 -22.39 -31.83
CA SER A 435 0.41 -23.25 -31.78
C SER A 435 -0.89 -22.46 -31.83
N ILE A 436 -1.93 -23.03 -32.46
CA ILE A 436 -3.30 -22.51 -32.44
C ILE A 436 -4.15 -23.50 -31.65
N SER A 437 -4.68 -23.08 -30.50
CA SER A 437 -5.50 -23.96 -29.67
C SER A 437 -6.88 -24.22 -30.28
N ASN A 438 -7.56 -25.28 -29.81
CA ASN A 438 -8.96 -25.51 -30.17
C ASN A 438 -9.89 -24.50 -29.48
N LYS A 439 -11.13 -24.44 -29.95
CA LYS A 439 -12.21 -23.72 -29.27
C LYS A 439 -12.42 -24.32 -27.89
N ILE A 440 -12.68 -23.47 -26.89
CA ILE A 440 -12.98 -23.92 -25.53
C ILE A 440 -14.40 -24.49 -25.49
N ASN A 441 -14.55 -25.71 -24.95
CA ASN A 441 -15.83 -26.43 -24.85
C ASN A 441 -16.73 -25.95 -23.68
N ILE A 442 -16.48 -24.76 -23.16
CA ILE A 442 -17.23 -24.15 -22.06
C ILE A 442 -18.08 -23.04 -22.63
N ILE A 443 -19.33 -22.96 -22.18
CA ILE A 443 -20.26 -21.88 -22.57
C ILE A 443 -19.73 -20.57 -21.97
N PRO A 444 -19.38 -19.56 -22.79
CA PRO A 444 -18.90 -18.29 -22.28
C PRO A 444 -20.05 -17.43 -21.75
N SER A 445 -19.70 -16.48 -20.88
CA SER A 445 -20.63 -15.43 -20.48
C SER A 445 -20.96 -14.49 -21.63
N SER A 446 -22.20 -14.02 -21.70
CA SER A 446 -22.60 -12.98 -22.67
C SER A 446 -22.08 -11.62 -22.22
N THR A 447 -21.23 -11.00 -23.04
CA THR A 447 -20.65 -9.67 -22.76
C THR A 447 -21.11 -8.63 -23.78
N ILE A 448 -20.95 -7.33 -23.45
CA ILE A 448 -21.33 -6.23 -24.36
C ILE A 448 -20.56 -6.28 -25.69
N HIS A 449 -19.30 -6.72 -25.65
CA HIS A 449 -18.42 -6.82 -26.81
C HIS A 449 -18.19 -8.28 -27.24
N PHE A 450 -19.14 -9.15 -26.92
CA PHE A 450 -19.00 -10.60 -27.07
C PHE A 450 -18.66 -11.00 -28.51
N ARG A 451 -17.60 -11.80 -28.65
CA ARG A 451 -17.24 -12.49 -29.88
C ARG A 451 -17.20 -13.98 -29.60
N ASN A 452 -17.86 -14.77 -30.46
CA ASN A 452 -17.74 -16.22 -30.40
C ASN A 452 -16.30 -16.65 -30.71
N GLN A 453 -15.94 -17.88 -30.35
CA GLN A 453 -14.70 -18.49 -30.85
C GLN A 453 -15.02 -19.37 -32.07
N THR A 454 -14.21 -19.24 -33.12
CA THR A 454 -14.24 -20.11 -34.31
C THR A 454 -13.42 -21.38 -34.14
N THR A 455 -13.69 -22.37 -34.98
CA THR A 455 -12.94 -23.63 -35.00
C THR A 455 -11.52 -23.44 -35.55
N ILE A 456 -10.61 -24.37 -35.27
CA ILE A 456 -9.24 -24.33 -35.85
C ILE A 456 -9.29 -24.35 -37.38
N ASP A 457 -10.15 -25.18 -37.96
CA ASP A 457 -10.23 -25.34 -39.42
C ASP A 457 -10.67 -24.05 -40.12
N GLU A 458 -11.62 -23.32 -39.53
CA GLU A 458 -12.03 -21.99 -40.01
C GLU A 458 -10.89 -20.97 -39.91
N ILE A 459 -10.13 -20.96 -38.81
CA ILE A 459 -8.96 -20.09 -38.64
C ILE A 459 -7.94 -20.37 -39.75
N ILE A 460 -7.65 -21.64 -40.01
CA ILE A 460 -6.70 -22.08 -41.04
C ILE A 460 -7.19 -21.65 -42.42
N ALA A 461 -8.47 -21.87 -42.74
CA ALA A 461 -9.05 -21.49 -44.03
C ALA A 461 -8.98 -19.97 -44.25
N ASN A 462 -9.29 -19.18 -43.23
CA ASN A 462 -9.25 -17.71 -43.29
C ASN A 462 -7.82 -17.17 -43.40
N LEU A 463 -6.87 -17.72 -42.63
CA LEU A 463 -5.47 -17.31 -42.73
C LEU A 463 -4.86 -17.70 -44.08
N ASN A 464 -5.15 -18.91 -44.58
CA ASN A 464 -4.70 -19.35 -45.90
C ASN A 464 -5.26 -18.46 -47.00
N SER A 465 -6.57 -18.20 -47.03
CA SER A 465 -7.18 -17.34 -48.05
C SER A 465 -6.61 -15.91 -48.01
N THR A 466 -6.41 -15.35 -46.81
CA THR A 466 -5.84 -14.02 -46.63
C THR A 466 -4.39 -13.96 -47.09
N LEU A 467 -3.52 -14.87 -46.62
CA LEU A 467 -2.10 -14.89 -46.97
C LEU A 467 -1.83 -15.37 -48.40
N THR A 468 -2.82 -15.97 -49.06
CA THR A 468 -2.74 -16.29 -50.49
C THR A 468 -3.04 -15.08 -51.36
N THR A 469 -3.83 -14.14 -50.88
CA THR A 469 -4.26 -12.96 -51.66
C THR A 469 -3.37 -11.73 -51.40
N LYS A 470 -2.91 -11.53 -50.17
CA LYS A 470 -2.10 -10.36 -49.77
C LYS A 470 -1.03 -10.70 -48.74
N GLU A 471 0.00 -9.85 -48.69
CA GLU A 471 0.92 -9.82 -47.54
C GLU A 471 0.21 -9.16 -46.34
N ILE A 472 0.51 -9.60 -45.13
CA ILE A 472 -0.04 -9.02 -43.89
C ILE A 472 1.11 -8.31 -43.19
N SER A 473 0.96 -7.01 -42.91
CA SER A 473 1.95 -6.24 -42.17
C SER A 473 1.43 -5.90 -40.78
N PHE A 474 2.33 -5.89 -39.81
CA PHE A 474 2.06 -5.50 -38.42
C PHE A 474 3.18 -4.60 -37.90
N GLN A 475 2.85 -3.71 -36.98
CA GLN A 475 3.76 -2.67 -36.50
C GLN A 475 4.17 -2.96 -35.06
N VAL A 476 5.48 -3.07 -34.83
CA VAL A 476 6.07 -3.18 -33.49
C VAL A 476 6.85 -1.90 -33.21
N TYR A 477 6.33 -1.09 -32.28
CA TYR A 477 6.78 0.29 -32.06
C TYR A 477 6.74 1.14 -33.34
N LYS A 478 7.89 1.46 -33.94
CA LYS A 478 8.02 2.22 -35.18
C LYS A 478 8.45 1.36 -36.38
N THR A 479 8.61 0.05 -36.17
CA THR A 479 9.12 -0.88 -37.19
C THR A 479 7.97 -1.69 -37.75
N ILE A 480 7.85 -1.75 -39.07
CA ILE A 480 6.84 -2.55 -39.77
C ILE A 480 7.46 -3.89 -40.13
N LEU A 481 6.83 -4.98 -39.68
CA LEU A 481 7.16 -6.35 -40.04
C LEU A 481 6.09 -6.89 -40.99
N THR A 482 6.50 -7.68 -41.97
CA THR A 482 5.58 -8.20 -43.01
C THR A 482 5.65 -9.71 -43.09
N ILE A 483 4.50 -10.35 -42.95
CA ILE A 483 4.29 -11.77 -43.18
C ILE A 483 4.30 -12.02 -44.69
N ARG A 484 5.21 -12.87 -45.13
CA ARG A 484 5.39 -13.24 -46.54
C ARG A 484 4.12 -13.93 -47.05
N ARG A 485 3.71 -13.59 -48.27
CA ARG A 485 2.60 -14.26 -48.98
C ARG A 485 2.85 -15.77 -49.07
N ASN A 486 1.80 -16.58 -48.97
CA ASN A 486 1.86 -18.06 -49.01
C ASN A 486 2.80 -18.70 -47.97
N SER A 487 3.05 -18.04 -46.83
CA SER A 487 3.99 -18.54 -45.82
C SER A 487 3.37 -19.33 -44.67
N PHE A 488 2.05 -19.28 -44.49
CA PHE A 488 1.37 -20.04 -43.44
C PHE A 488 1.36 -21.52 -43.79
N MET A 489 2.06 -22.31 -42.99
CA MET A 489 2.23 -23.73 -43.22
C MET A 489 2.13 -24.48 -41.90
N LYS A 490 1.64 -25.72 -41.98
CA LYS A 490 1.61 -26.62 -40.84
C LYS A 490 3.02 -27.09 -40.51
N ASN A 491 3.38 -27.11 -39.24
CA ASN A 491 4.63 -27.71 -38.82
C ASN A 491 4.54 -29.23 -39.07
N PRO A 492 5.49 -29.85 -39.81
CA PRO A 492 5.44 -31.29 -40.03
C PRO A 492 5.49 -32.04 -38.69
N THR A 493 4.53 -32.94 -38.46
CA THR A 493 4.44 -33.81 -37.28
C THR A 493 5.65 -34.74 -37.15
N THR A 494 6.30 -35.02 -38.26
CA THR A 494 7.63 -35.63 -38.29
C THR A 494 8.65 -34.51 -38.39
N VAL A 495 9.27 -34.17 -37.25
CA VAL A 495 10.68 -33.74 -37.33
C VAL A 495 11.34 -34.88 -38.10
N PRO A 496 11.92 -34.67 -39.30
CA PRO A 496 12.78 -35.71 -39.86
C PRO A 496 13.77 -35.96 -38.74
N GLN A 497 13.80 -37.18 -38.18
CA GLN A 497 14.80 -37.54 -37.19
C GLN A 497 16.09 -36.94 -37.73
N PRO A 498 16.75 -36.02 -36.99
CA PRO A 498 18.01 -35.49 -37.48
C PRO A 498 18.80 -36.73 -37.81
N SER A 499 19.11 -36.90 -39.11
CA SER A 499 19.88 -38.05 -39.59
C SER A 499 20.98 -38.20 -38.57
N PRO A 500 21.02 -39.33 -37.83
CA PRO A 500 21.76 -39.44 -36.57
C PRO A 500 23.09 -38.79 -36.83
N SER A 501 23.37 -37.69 -36.11
CA SER A 501 24.50 -36.83 -36.45
C SER A 501 25.66 -37.77 -36.65
N GLN A 502 26.14 -37.92 -37.90
CA GLN A 502 27.39 -38.62 -38.10
C GLN A 502 28.32 -37.91 -37.15
N PHE A 503 28.87 -38.64 -36.20
CA PHE A 503 29.83 -38.08 -35.26
C PHE A 503 30.95 -37.53 -36.12
N VAL A 504 30.87 -36.24 -36.42
CA VAL A 504 31.92 -35.50 -37.10
C VAL A 504 32.90 -35.32 -35.96
N GLY A 505 33.88 -36.20 -35.90
CA GLY A 505 34.77 -36.32 -34.75
C GLY A 505 35.32 -34.97 -34.31
N TYR A 506 35.76 -34.90 -33.06
CA TYR A 506 36.38 -33.71 -32.49
C TYR A 506 37.35 -33.10 -33.48
N THR A 507 37.15 -31.82 -33.81
CA THR A 507 38.09 -31.08 -34.66
C THR A 507 39.50 -31.20 -34.08
N ALA A 508 40.52 -31.28 -34.94
CA ALA A 508 41.91 -31.33 -34.48
C ALA A 508 42.25 -30.20 -33.49
N ALA A 509 41.61 -29.04 -33.62
CA ALA A 509 41.71 -27.93 -32.68
C ALA A 509 41.17 -28.28 -31.28
N SER A 510 39.98 -28.89 -31.19
CA SER A 510 39.41 -29.31 -29.89
C SER A 510 40.23 -30.41 -29.20
N LEU A 511 40.78 -31.36 -29.97
CA LEU A 511 41.68 -32.38 -29.43
C LEU A 511 43.00 -31.77 -28.95
N PHE A 512 43.58 -30.84 -29.71
CA PHE A 512 44.79 -30.12 -29.33
C PHE A 512 44.61 -29.33 -28.03
N VAL A 513 43.50 -28.58 -27.92
CA VAL A 513 43.18 -27.81 -26.71
C VAL A 513 43.02 -28.74 -25.51
N SER A 514 42.27 -29.84 -25.66
CA SER A 514 42.11 -30.83 -24.59
C SER A 514 43.44 -31.46 -24.18
N SER A 515 44.28 -31.88 -25.13
CA SER A 515 45.60 -32.47 -24.85
C SER A 515 46.53 -31.46 -24.17
N PHE A 516 46.51 -30.20 -24.59
CA PHE A 516 47.31 -29.14 -23.98
C PHE A 516 46.91 -28.91 -22.52
N PHE A 517 45.61 -28.80 -22.23
CA PHE A 517 45.14 -28.61 -20.85
C PHE A 517 45.39 -29.84 -19.98
N SER A 518 45.22 -31.06 -20.49
CA SER A 518 45.57 -32.29 -19.76
C SER A 518 47.07 -32.38 -19.47
N PHE A 519 47.92 -31.99 -20.42
CA PHE A 519 49.37 -31.95 -20.21
C PHE A 519 49.76 -30.90 -19.18
N ALA A 520 49.24 -29.67 -19.29
CA ALA A 520 49.51 -28.59 -18.33
C ALA A 520 49.05 -28.98 -16.91
N PHE A 521 47.88 -29.62 -16.79
CA PHE A 521 47.37 -30.12 -15.52
C PHE A 521 48.26 -31.24 -14.94
N GLY A 522 48.73 -32.17 -15.77
CA GLY A 522 49.67 -33.22 -15.37
C GLY A 522 51.01 -32.66 -14.88
N VAL A 523 51.56 -31.66 -15.57
CA VAL A 523 52.80 -30.97 -15.15
C VAL A 523 52.60 -30.25 -13.81
N LEU A 524 51.47 -29.56 -13.62
CA LEU A 524 51.14 -28.90 -12.36
C LEU A 524 51.03 -29.88 -11.19
N LEU A 525 50.37 -31.02 -11.40
CA LEU A 525 50.29 -32.09 -10.39
C LEU A 525 51.67 -32.68 -10.07
N GLY A 526 52.51 -32.89 -11.08
CA GLY A 526 53.88 -33.40 -10.90
C GLY A 526 54.76 -32.44 -10.10
N VAL A 527 54.78 -31.15 -10.48
CA VAL A 527 55.52 -30.11 -9.75
C VAL A 527 54.98 -29.94 -8.32
N GLY A 528 53.66 -29.91 -8.15
CA GLY A 528 53.02 -29.85 -6.84
C GLY A 528 53.40 -31.03 -5.95
N GLY A 529 53.43 -32.25 -6.49
CA GLY A 529 53.86 -33.45 -5.79
C GLY A 529 55.32 -33.40 -5.34
N ILE A 530 56.24 -32.96 -6.21
CA ILE A 530 57.66 -32.81 -5.89
C ILE A 530 57.87 -31.74 -4.81
N VAL A 531 57.23 -30.58 -4.93
CA VAL A 531 57.32 -29.50 -3.92
C VAL A 531 56.76 -29.97 -2.57
N PHE A 532 55.65 -30.70 -2.57
CA PHE A 532 55.07 -31.25 -1.35
C PHE A 532 56.00 -32.27 -0.69
N GLN A 533 56.61 -33.17 -1.47
CA GLN A 533 57.55 -34.16 -0.97
C GLN A 533 58.84 -33.52 -0.43
N TRP A 534 59.36 -32.50 -1.12
CA TRP A 534 60.53 -31.74 -0.68
C TRP A 534 60.25 -30.95 0.60
N LYS A 535 59.08 -30.31 0.70
CA LYS A 535 58.64 -29.60 1.92
C LYS A 535 58.42 -30.57 3.09
N ARG A 536 57.86 -31.76 2.84
CA ARG A 536 57.70 -32.83 3.83
C ARG A 536 59.07 -33.28 4.34
N GLN A 537 60.02 -33.58 3.45
CA GLN A 537 61.39 -33.98 3.83
C GLN A 537 62.10 -32.92 4.68
N ARG A 538 61.97 -31.64 4.30
CA ARG A 538 62.54 -30.51 5.05
C ARG A 538 61.92 -30.35 6.44
N LEU A 539 60.61 -30.51 6.58
CA LEU A 539 59.92 -30.47 7.88
C LEU A 539 60.32 -31.66 8.77
N THR A 540 60.38 -32.88 8.24
CA THR A 540 60.84 -34.05 9.01
C THR A 540 62.28 -33.92 9.49
N ASN A 541 63.18 -33.35 8.68
CA ASN A 541 64.57 -33.12 9.08
C ASN A 541 64.70 -31.99 10.11
N LEU A 542 63.89 -30.93 10.01
CA LEU A 542 63.82 -29.86 11.02
C LEU A 542 63.33 -30.38 12.38
N SER A 543 62.32 -31.27 12.40
CA SER A 543 61.88 -31.89 13.64
C SER A 543 62.96 -32.78 14.27
N TYR A 544 63.81 -33.43 13.48
CA TYR A 544 64.92 -34.24 14.02
C TYR A 544 66.00 -33.37 14.68
N GLN A 545 66.28 -32.18 14.14
CA GLN A 545 67.25 -31.22 14.69
C GLN A 545 66.78 -30.45 15.93
N ILE A 546 65.49 -30.52 16.30
CA ILE A 546 64.96 -29.92 17.54
C ILE A 546 65.04 -30.91 18.71
N PHE A 547 65.23 -32.20 18.43
CA PHE A 547 65.34 -33.28 19.44
C PHE A 547 66.78 -33.76 19.68
N GLU A 548 67.75 -33.31 18.88
CA GLU A 548 69.16 -33.18 19.31
C GLU A 548 69.35 -31.85 20.04
#